data_AF-H9X8B4-F1
#
_entry.id   AF-H9X8B4-F1
#
_cell.length_a   1.000
_cell.length_b   1.000
_cell.length_c   1.000
_cell.angle_alpha   90.00
_cell.angle_beta   90.00
_cell.angle_gamma   90.00
#
_symmetry.space_group_name_H-M   'P 1'
#
loop_
_entity.id
_entity.type
_entity.pdbx_description
1 polymer ?
#
loop_
_entity_poly.entity_id
_entity_poly.type
_entity_poly.pdbx_seq_one_letter_code
_entity_poly.pdbx_strand_id
1 'polypeptide(L)' 'KSPSAACCGLIRSADMGCVCPKVTPQIAKLINVSKVVSLVESCGRSVPHHTQCGSITTP' A
#
# COMPACT_ATOMS: atom_id res chain seq x y z
N LYS A 1 12.04 5.39 -9.55
CA LYS A 1 11.84 6.85 -9.39
C LYS A 1 11.33 7.10 -7.99
N SER A 2 11.93 8.03 -7.26
CA SER A 2 11.55 8.33 -5.88
C SER A 2 10.16 9.00 -5.83
N PRO A 3 9.31 8.65 -4.86
CA PRO A 3 7.99 9.26 -4.71
C PRO A 3 8.12 10.77 -4.42
N SER A 4 7.13 11.55 -4.86
CA SER A 4 7.06 12.97 -4.53
C SER A 4 6.76 13.17 -3.04
N ALA A 5 7.15 14.33 -2.49
CA ALA A 5 6.86 14.67 -1.10
C ALA A 5 5.35 14.63 -0.79
N ALA A 6 4.51 15.09 -1.74
CA ALA A 6 3.05 15.03 -1.62
C ALA A 6 2.52 13.58 -1.56
N CYS A 7 3.04 12.70 -2.41
CA CYS A 7 2.68 11.28 -2.40
C CYS A 7 3.02 10.63 -1.05
N CYS A 8 4.24 10.84 -0.54
CA CYS A 8 4.60 10.32 0.77
C CYS A 8 3.81 10.96 1.93
N GLY A 9 3.41 12.22 1.82
CA GLY A 9 2.53 12.87 2.79
C GLY A 9 1.19 12.15 2.93
N LEU A 10 0.57 11.79 1.79
CA LEU A 10 -0.65 10.98 1.76
C LEU A 10 -0.41 9.58 2.32
N ILE A 11 0.67 8.92 1.90
CA ILE A 11 1.00 7.57 2.37
C ILE A 11 1.16 7.55 3.88
N ARG A 12 1.80 8.54 4.50
CA ARG A 12 1.98 8.64 5.96
C ARG A 12 0.70 9.00 6.71
N SER A 13 -0.23 9.69 6.07
CA SER A 13 -1.48 10.13 6.69
C SER A 13 -2.62 9.13 6.51
N ALA A 14 -2.52 8.22 5.54
CA ALA A 14 -3.56 7.25 5.23
C ALA A 14 -3.77 6.25 6.38
N ASP A 15 -5.03 5.97 6.69
CA ASP A 15 -5.40 4.91 7.62
C ASP A 15 -5.54 3.58 6.86
N MET A 16 -4.66 2.61 7.15
CA MET A 16 -4.68 1.32 6.45
C MET A 16 -5.91 0.48 6.79
N GLY A 17 -6.51 0.65 7.97
CA GLY A 17 -7.79 0.02 8.34
C GLY A 17 -8.96 0.54 7.49
N CYS A 18 -8.90 1.80 7.05
CA CYS A 18 -9.85 2.37 6.09
C CYS A 18 -9.54 1.95 4.64
N VAL A 19 -8.26 1.92 4.26
CA VAL A 19 -7.83 1.64 2.88
C VAL A 19 -7.99 0.16 2.52
N CYS A 20 -7.57 -0.76 3.40
CA CYS A 20 -7.54 -2.19 3.09
C CYS A 20 -8.89 -2.78 2.68
N PRO A 21 -10.02 -2.50 3.37
CA PRO A 21 -11.34 -2.98 2.94
C PRO A 21 -11.77 -2.49 1.55
N LYS A 22 -11.19 -1.38 1.06
CA LYS A 22 -11.48 -0.85 -0.28
C LYS A 22 -10.71 -1.57 -1.38
N VAL A 23 -9.68 -2.34 -1.04
CA VAL A 23 -8.89 -3.11 -2.03
C VAL A 23 -9.68 -4.35 -2.45
N THR A 24 -10.55 -4.17 -3.44
CA THR A 24 -11.36 -5.23 -4.04
C THR A 24 -10.53 -6.08 -5.03
N PRO A 25 -11.04 -7.25 -5.47
CA PRO A 25 -10.32 -8.09 -6.45
C PRO A 25 -10.09 -7.38 -7.79
N GLN A 26 -10.98 -6.44 -8.15
CA GLN A 26 -10.82 -5.65 -9.37
C GLN A 26 -9.63 -4.70 -9.25
N ILE A 27 -9.46 -4.04 -8.09
CA ILE A 27 -8.30 -3.19 -7.81
C ILE A 27 -7.02 -4.02 -7.71
N ALA A 28 -7.08 -5.17 -7.04
CA ALA A 28 -5.94 -6.08 -6.89
C ALA A 28 -5.35 -6.50 -8.24
N LYS A 29 -6.18 -6.69 -9.27
CA LYS A 29 -5.74 -7.02 -10.64
C LYS A 29 -5.00 -5.88 -11.35
N LEU A 30 -5.16 -4.64 -10.89
CA LEU A 30 -4.57 -3.45 -11.52
C LEU A 30 -3.25 -3.03 -10.89
N ILE A 31 -2.92 -3.55 -9.70
CA ILE A 31 -1.76 -3.12 -8.92
C ILE A 31 -0.74 -4.25 -8.77
N ASN A 32 0.55 -3.89 -8.79
CA ASN A 32 1.61 -4.80 -8.38
C ASN A 32 1.87 -4.59 -6.88
N VAL A 33 1.49 -5.59 -6.07
CA VAL A 33 1.56 -5.51 -4.61
C VAL A 33 2.98 -5.22 -4.13
N SER A 34 3.99 -5.92 -4.65
CA SER A 34 5.39 -5.69 -4.27
C SER A 34 5.84 -4.25 -4.57
N LYS A 35 5.43 -3.67 -5.70
CA LYS A 35 5.73 -2.26 -6.02
C LYS A 35 5.05 -1.29 -5.06
N VAL A 36 3.81 -1.55 -4.67
CA VAL A 36 3.08 -0.73 -3.69
C VAL A 36 3.77 -0.79 -2.35
N VAL A 37 4.16 -1.99 -1.88
CA VAL A 37 4.89 -2.19 -0.63
C VAL A 37 6.21 -1.43 -0.64
N SER A 38 7.05 -1.60 -1.68
CA SER A 38 8.31 -0.88 -1.78
C SER A 38 8.14 0.64 -1.79
N LEU A 39 7.06 1.15 -2.37
CA LEU A 39 6.73 2.58 -2.39
C LEU A 39 6.32 3.09 -0.99
N VAL A 40 5.52 2.32 -0.25
CA VAL A 40 5.13 2.64 1.13
C VAL A 40 6.36 2.65 2.05
N GLU A 41 7.23 1.65 1.92
CA GLU A 41 8.50 1.54 2.66
C GLU A 41 9.46 2.68 2.31
N SER A 42 9.57 3.04 1.03
CA SER A 42 10.37 4.19 0.58
C SER A 42 9.89 5.53 1.16
N CYS A 43 8.63 5.61 1.59
CA CYS A 43 8.06 6.78 2.26
C CYS A 43 8.20 6.73 3.80
N GLY A 44 8.84 5.69 4.34
CA GLY A 44 9.14 5.52 5.77
C GLY A 44 8.06 4.82 6.58
N ARG A 45 7.10 4.12 5.93
CA ARG A 45 6.12 3.28 6.63
C ARG A 45 6.49 1.81 6.51
N SER A 46 6.45 1.09 7.62
CA SER A 46 6.59 -0.37 7.62
C SER A 46 5.28 -1.02 7.17
N VAL A 47 5.39 -2.09 6.37
CA VAL A 47 4.27 -2.92 5.95
C VAL A 47 4.43 -4.30 6.60
N PRO A 48 3.44 -4.77 7.37
CA PRO A 48 3.47 -6.12 7.95
C PRO A 48 3.55 -7.18 6.84
N HIS A 49 4.41 -8.17 7.01
CA HIS A 49 4.53 -9.29 6.08
C HIS A 49 3.35 -10.25 6.18
N HIS A 50 3.04 -10.92 5.07
CA HIS A 50 2.03 -11.99 4.97
C HIS A 50 0.66 -11.62 5.59
N THR A 51 0.30 -10.35 5.51
CA THR A 51 -0.90 -9.78 6.12
C THR A 51 -1.93 -9.48 5.05
N GLN A 52 -3.18 -9.88 5.29
CA GLN A 52 -4.28 -9.64 4.37
C GLN A 52 -4.75 -8.18 4.44
N CYS A 53 -4.83 -7.53 3.27
CA CYS A 53 -5.34 -6.18 3.09
C CYS A 53 -6.40 -6.21 1.99
N GLY A 54 -7.67 -6.38 2.38
CA GLY A 54 -8.75 -6.60 1.43
C GLY A 54 -8.54 -7.90 0.64
N SER A 55 -8.42 -7.78 -0.68
CA SER A 55 -8.22 -8.91 -1.60
C SER A 55 -6.75 -9.20 -1.95
N ILE A 56 -5.80 -8.51 -1.33
CA ILE A 56 -4.36 -8.78 -1.49
C ILE A 56 -3.75 -9.27 -0.18
N THR A 57 -2.63 -9.97 -0.30
CA THR A 57 -1.76 -10.35 0.82
C THR A 57 -0.39 -9.75 0.59
N THR A 58 0.18 -9.12 1.61
CA THR A 58 1.53 -8.57 1.54
C THR A 58 2.56 -9.69 1.41
N PRO A 59 3.64 -9.48 0.63
CA PRO A 59 4.70 -10.45 0.46
C PRO A 59 5.51 -10.66 1.74
#